data_AF-A0A0F9CJH9-F1
#
_entry.id   AF-A0A0F9CJH9-F1
#
_cell.length_a   1.000
_cell.length_b   1.000
_cell.length_c   1.000
_cell.angle_alpha   90.00
_cell.angle_beta   90.00
_cell.angle_gamma   90.00
#
_symmetry.space_group_name_H-M   'P 1'
#
loop_
_entity.id
_entity.type
_entity.pdbx_description
1 polymer ?
#
loop_
_entity_poly.entity_id
_entity_poly.type
_entity_poly.pdbx_seq_one_letter_code
_entity_poly.pdbx_strand_id
1 'polypeptide(L)'
;VVIVVNDVGSHWPRYLDHWCTLHPNKLDGWKKLREHQGLPGGYKTWGRRNHMTDRKIVPWAGGASGMLAVQVAQEVGCVRAIMCGIPMTPTPHFTESTEHGAQKWTSVAGHWRAWSTHMPKMQGWVRSMAGRTQEHLGKPTLEWLLEGVKE
;
A
#
# COMPACT_ATOMS: atom_id res chain seq x y z
N VAL A 1 7.35 -7.67 7.87
CA VAL A 1 5.95 -7.47 7.48
C VAL A 1 5.91 -6.92 6.06
N VAL A 2 5.26 -7.63 5.14
CA VAL A 2 4.99 -7.20 3.76
C VAL A 2 3.49 -6.94 3.62
N ILE A 3 3.16 -5.71 3.24
CA ILE A 3 1.78 -5.25 3.06
C ILE A 3 1.61 -4.87 1.60
N VAL A 4 0.70 -5.54 0.91
CA VAL A 4 0.34 -5.21 -0.47
C VAL A 4 -1.02 -4.54 -0.53
N VAL A 5 -1.26 -3.79 -1.59
CA VAL A 5 -2.52 -3.06 -1.78
C VAL A 5 -3.09 -3.26 -3.17
N ASN A 6 -4.40 -3.52 -3.23
CA ASN A 6 -5.12 -3.79 -4.48
C ASN A 6 -4.50 -4.93 -5.31
N ASP A 7 -4.56 -4.83 -6.63
CA ASP A 7 -4.20 -5.85 -7.61
C ASP A 7 -2.71 -6.21 -7.65
N VAL A 8 -1.82 -5.46 -7.00
CA VAL A 8 -0.42 -5.91 -6.86
C VAL A 8 -0.34 -7.20 -6.03
N GLY A 9 -1.30 -7.44 -5.13
CA GLY A 9 -1.32 -8.65 -4.33
C GLY A 9 -1.54 -9.92 -5.14
N SER A 10 -2.15 -9.86 -6.34
CA SER A 10 -2.24 -11.03 -7.21
C SER A 10 -0.98 -11.31 -8.01
N HIS A 11 0.00 -10.40 -8.00
CA HIS A 11 1.24 -10.50 -8.78
C HIS A 11 2.51 -10.54 -7.92
N TRP A 12 2.43 -10.18 -6.64
CA TRP A 12 3.59 -10.18 -5.74
C TRP A 12 4.12 -11.61 -5.55
N PRO A 13 5.34 -11.94 -6.00
CA PRO A 13 5.77 -13.34 -6.13
C PRO A 13 6.17 -13.98 -4.80
N ARG A 14 6.32 -13.18 -3.75
CA ARG A 14 6.78 -13.64 -2.43
C ARG A 14 5.60 -13.75 -1.46
N TYR A 15 5.88 -14.24 -0.27
CA TYR A 15 4.96 -14.17 0.85
C TYR A 15 4.58 -12.72 1.14
N LEU A 16 3.32 -12.54 1.53
CA LEU A 16 2.79 -11.28 2.04
C LEU A 16 2.07 -11.58 3.35
N ASP A 17 2.16 -10.66 4.32
CA ASP A 17 1.52 -10.81 5.62
C ASP A 17 0.11 -10.20 5.60
N HIS A 18 -0.04 -9.09 4.87
CA HIS A 18 -1.29 -8.34 4.78
C HIS A 18 -1.61 -7.89 3.36
N TRP A 19 -2.90 -7.94 3.01
CA TRP A 19 -3.41 -7.45 1.74
C TRP A 19 -4.60 -6.52 1.97
N CYS A 20 -4.42 -5.22 1.70
CA CYS A 20 -5.45 -4.22 1.92
C CYS A 20 -6.09 -3.70 0.62
N THR A 21 -7.34 -3.25 0.68
CA THR A 21 -7.99 -2.58 -0.46
C THR A 21 -9.14 -1.66 -0.06
N LEU A 22 -9.35 -0.58 -0.82
CA LEU A 22 -10.57 0.23 -0.79
C LEU A 22 -11.73 -0.41 -1.58
N HIS A 23 -11.45 -1.45 -2.37
CA HIS A 23 -12.36 -2.16 -3.28
C HIS A 23 -12.54 -3.63 -2.85
N PRO A 24 -13.09 -3.89 -1.65
CA PRO A 24 -13.21 -5.26 -1.14
C PRO A 24 -14.04 -6.20 -2.03
N ASN A 25 -14.91 -5.65 -2.87
CA ASN A 25 -15.68 -6.42 -3.87
C ASN A 25 -14.82 -6.99 -5.01
N LYS A 26 -13.60 -6.48 -5.24
CA LYS A 26 -12.67 -7.00 -6.25
C LYS A 26 -11.71 -8.06 -5.70
N LEU A 27 -11.59 -8.12 -4.37
CA LEU A 27 -10.58 -8.93 -3.69
C LEU A 27 -10.72 -10.43 -3.98
N ASP A 28 -11.93 -10.95 -4.12
CA ASP A 28 -12.16 -12.36 -4.47
C ASP A 28 -11.55 -12.72 -5.84
N GLY A 29 -11.72 -11.85 -6.83
CA GLY A 29 -11.12 -12.03 -8.16
C GLY A 29 -9.59 -12.03 -8.09
N TRP A 30 -9.00 -11.10 -7.33
CA TRP A 30 -7.54 -11.06 -7.16
C TRP A 30 -6.99 -12.26 -6.39
N LYS A 31 -7.71 -12.76 -5.37
CA LYS A 31 -7.36 -13.99 -4.65
C LYS A 31 -7.31 -15.19 -5.59
N LYS A 32 -8.34 -15.36 -6.42
CA LYS A 32 -8.40 -16.43 -7.44
C LYS A 32 -7.26 -16.31 -8.45
N LEU A 33 -6.96 -15.10 -8.90
CA LEU A 33 -5.82 -14.86 -9.81
C LEU A 33 -4.48 -15.22 -9.15
N ARG A 34 -4.28 -14.86 -7.87
CA ARG A 34 -3.09 -15.22 -7.09
C ARG A 34 -2.93 -16.75 -6.97
N GLU A 35 -4.01 -17.44 -6.63
CA GLU A 35 -4.06 -18.91 -6.53
C GLU A 35 -3.76 -19.57 -7.87
N HIS A 36 -4.37 -19.09 -8.95
CA HIS A 36 -4.14 -19.60 -10.30
C HIS A 36 -2.67 -19.44 -10.74
N GLN A 37 -2.00 -18.39 -10.30
CA GLN A 37 -0.56 -18.19 -10.53
C GLN A 37 0.33 -19.04 -9.62
N GLY A 38 -0.23 -19.85 -8.72
CA GLY A 38 0.53 -20.68 -7.78
C GLY A 38 1.29 -19.87 -6.72
N LEU A 39 0.87 -18.62 -6.46
CA LEU A 39 1.58 -17.74 -5.54
C LEU A 39 1.21 -18.00 -4.07
N PRO A 40 2.11 -17.76 -3.11
CA PRO A 40 1.88 -18.13 -1.71
C PRO A 40 0.67 -17.46 -1.06
N GLY A 41 -0.16 -18.24 -0.35
CA GLY A 41 -1.28 -17.76 0.46
C GLY A 41 -0.89 -17.31 1.88
N GLY A 42 -1.81 -17.43 2.83
CA GLY A 42 -1.52 -17.27 4.27
C GLY A 42 -1.56 -15.85 4.83
N TYR A 43 -2.21 -14.92 4.13
CA TYR A 43 -2.26 -13.50 4.50
C TYR A 43 -3.57 -13.07 5.14
N LYS A 44 -3.53 -11.96 5.90
CA LYS A 44 -4.74 -11.29 6.42
C LYS A 44 -5.17 -10.15 5.52
N THR A 45 -6.46 -10.09 5.23
CA THR A 45 -7.04 -9.09 4.35
C THR A 45 -7.68 -7.94 5.12
N TRP A 46 -7.53 -6.72 4.58
CA TRP A 46 -8.02 -5.48 5.20
C TRP A 46 -8.87 -4.68 4.22
N GLY A 47 -9.99 -4.13 4.71
CA GLY A 47 -10.84 -3.29 3.87
C GLY A 47 -11.78 -2.41 4.67
N ARG A 48 -12.52 -1.54 3.97
CA ARG A 48 -13.47 -0.62 4.60
C ARG A 48 -14.80 -1.27 5.04
N ARG A 49 -15.01 -2.57 4.76
CA ARG A 49 -16.28 -3.29 5.01
C ARG A 49 -16.01 -4.63 5.71
N ASN A 50 -16.83 -4.97 6.71
CA ASN A 50 -16.62 -6.14 7.59
C ASN A 50 -16.79 -7.52 6.92
N HIS A 51 -17.57 -7.64 5.83
CA HIS A 51 -18.03 -8.96 5.35
C HIS A 51 -17.22 -9.52 4.17
N MET A 52 -16.17 -8.83 3.73
CA MET A 52 -15.39 -9.21 2.54
C MET A 52 -13.88 -9.28 2.83
N THR A 53 -13.47 -8.94 4.04
CA THR A 53 -12.07 -8.90 4.48
C THR A 53 -11.98 -9.37 5.93
N ASP A 54 -10.85 -9.95 6.31
CA ASP A 54 -10.62 -10.50 7.66
C ASP A 54 -10.62 -9.40 8.73
N ARG A 55 -10.20 -8.19 8.34
CA ARG A 55 -10.15 -7.00 9.20
C ARG A 55 -10.83 -5.82 8.53
N LYS A 56 -11.56 -5.03 9.33
CA LYS A 56 -12.07 -3.73 8.91
C LYS A 56 -11.17 -2.62 9.41
N ILE A 57 -11.01 -1.60 8.58
CA ILE A 57 -10.32 -0.37 8.92
C ILE A 57 -11.10 0.81 8.33
N VAL A 58 -11.18 1.91 9.08
CA VAL A 58 -11.78 3.16 8.61
C VAL A 58 -10.68 3.96 7.90
N PRO A 59 -10.69 4.05 6.56
CA PRO A 59 -9.58 4.68 5.84
C PRO A 59 -9.53 6.18 6.12
N TRP A 60 -8.32 6.75 6.14
CA TRP A 60 -8.16 8.20 6.07
C TRP A 60 -8.79 8.73 4.76
N ALA A 61 -9.70 9.70 4.89
CA ALA A 61 -10.57 10.12 3.80
C ALA A 61 -9.79 10.74 2.63
N GLY A 62 -10.28 10.51 1.40
CA GLY A 62 -9.73 11.11 0.18
C GLY A 62 -8.39 10.51 -0.30
N GLY A 63 -7.76 9.65 0.49
CA GLY A 63 -6.53 8.97 0.13
C GLY A 63 -6.64 8.00 -1.03
N ALA A 64 -5.53 7.84 -1.77
CA ALA A 64 -5.37 6.69 -2.64
C ALA A 64 -5.11 5.43 -1.80
N SER A 65 -5.31 4.24 -2.39
CA SER A 65 -5.16 2.96 -1.67
C SER A 65 -3.77 2.77 -1.06
N GLY A 66 -2.71 3.37 -1.62
CA GLY A 66 -1.38 3.37 -0.99
C GLY A 66 -1.35 3.93 0.44
N MET A 67 -2.17 4.93 0.75
CA MET A 67 -2.26 5.49 2.12
C MET A 67 -2.97 4.53 3.09
N LEU A 68 -3.91 3.72 2.58
CA LEU A 68 -4.51 2.64 3.36
C LEU A 68 -3.45 1.62 3.80
N ALA A 69 -2.48 1.28 2.93
CA ALA A 69 -1.41 0.35 3.29
C ALA A 69 -0.55 0.90 4.44
N VAL A 70 -0.27 2.20 4.45
CA VAL A 70 0.43 2.86 5.57
C VAL A 70 -0.40 2.80 6.85
N GLN A 71 -1.71 3.04 6.78
CA GLN A 71 -2.58 2.94 7.94
C GLN A 71 -2.65 1.50 8.48
N VAL A 72 -2.66 0.50 7.61
CA VAL A 72 -2.57 -0.91 8.02
C VAL A 72 -1.21 -1.20 8.68
N ALA A 73 -0.11 -0.64 8.16
CA ALA A 73 1.20 -0.76 8.80
C ALA A 73 1.19 -0.23 10.24
N GLN A 74 0.55 0.92 10.46
CA GLN A 74 0.37 1.49 11.79
C GLN A 74 -0.46 0.55 12.69
N GLU A 75 -1.57 0.02 12.18
CA GLU A 75 -2.47 -0.85 12.95
C GLU A 75 -1.82 -2.18 13.36
N VAL A 76 -0.91 -2.72 12.54
CA VAL A 76 -0.18 -3.96 12.85
C VAL A 76 1.08 -3.71 13.69
N GLY A 77 1.30 -2.48 14.14
CA GLY A 77 2.37 -2.12 15.08
C GLY A 77 3.73 -1.88 14.43
N CYS A 78 3.80 -1.60 13.12
CA CYS A 78 5.07 -1.25 12.49
C CYS A 78 5.58 0.10 13.02
N VAL A 79 6.80 0.11 13.53
CA VAL A 79 7.49 1.33 13.98
C VAL A 79 8.26 2.04 12.87
N ARG A 80 8.48 1.35 11.75
CA ARG A 80 9.07 1.86 10.52
C ARG A 80 8.37 1.22 9.32
N ALA A 81 8.13 2.00 8.26
CA ALA A 81 7.57 1.50 7.01
C ALA A 81 8.27 2.10 5.80
N ILE A 82 8.52 1.26 4.80
CA ILE A 82 9.04 1.69 3.49
C ILE A 82 7.93 1.48 2.45
N MET A 83 7.56 2.55 1.77
CA MET A 83 6.64 2.48 0.65
C MET A 83 7.38 2.17 -0.65
N CYS A 84 6.88 1.16 -1.36
CA CYS A 84 7.36 0.75 -2.67
C CYS A 84 6.18 0.81 -3.66
N GLY A 85 6.39 1.43 -4.83
CA GLY A 85 5.34 1.51 -5.86
C GLY A 85 4.20 2.51 -5.58
N ILE A 86 4.40 3.47 -4.67
CA ILE A 86 3.42 4.53 -4.35
C ILE A 86 4.03 5.91 -4.63
N PRO A 87 4.40 6.23 -5.90
CA PRO A 87 5.10 7.49 -6.21
C PRO A 87 4.18 8.71 -6.13
N MET A 88 2.85 8.53 -6.17
CA MET A 88 1.87 9.62 -6.24
C MET A 88 2.14 10.61 -7.39
N THR A 89 2.45 10.05 -8.56
CA THR A 89 2.66 10.76 -9.82
C THR A 89 1.58 10.34 -10.84
N PRO A 90 1.38 11.07 -11.95
CA PRO A 90 0.42 10.69 -13.00
C PRO A 90 0.84 9.48 -13.84
N THR A 91 1.92 8.77 -13.47
CA THR A 91 2.37 7.60 -14.22
C THR A 91 1.34 6.48 -14.17
N PRO A 92 1.30 5.59 -15.18
CA PRO A 92 0.45 4.41 -15.13
C PRO A 92 0.73 3.53 -13.90
N HIS A 93 -0.19 2.62 -13.64
CA HIS A 93 0.01 1.54 -12.66
C HIS A 93 1.06 0.54 -13.18
N PHE A 94 1.38 -0.48 -12.37
CA PHE A 94 2.34 -1.52 -12.78
C PHE A 94 1.84 -2.28 -14.02
N THR A 95 2.77 -2.77 -14.83
CA THR A 95 2.53 -3.31 -16.17
C THR A 95 1.63 -4.54 -16.21
N GLU A 96 1.69 -5.36 -15.17
CA GLU A 96 0.93 -6.59 -15.02
C GLU A 96 -0.50 -6.34 -14.49
N SER A 97 -0.87 -5.08 -14.21
CA SER A 97 -2.20 -4.74 -13.73
C SER A 97 -3.28 -5.11 -14.75
N THR A 98 -4.24 -5.93 -14.33
CA THR A 98 -5.43 -6.25 -15.12
C THR A 98 -6.57 -5.26 -14.89
N GLU A 99 -6.41 -4.36 -13.91
CA GLU A 99 -7.40 -3.36 -13.51
C GLU A 99 -7.16 -2.00 -14.17
N HIS A 100 -5.89 -1.73 -14.50
CA HIS A 100 -5.42 -0.45 -14.98
C HIS A 100 -4.57 -0.66 -16.22
N GLY A 101 -5.03 -0.14 -17.36
CA GLY A 101 -4.23 -0.12 -18.58
C GLY A 101 -3.05 0.87 -18.49
N ALA A 102 -2.33 1.03 -19.60
CA ALA A 102 -1.19 1.95 -19.73
C ALA A 102 -1.57 3.45 -19.69
N GLN A 103 -2.78 3.79 -19.23
CA GLN A 103 -3.27 5.16 -19.18
C GLN A 103 -2.70 5.92 -17.98
N LYS A 104 -2.50 7.22 -18.15
CA LYS A 104 -2.10 8.13 -17.06
C LYS A 104 -3.14 8.13 -15.96
N TRP A 105 -2.68 8.18 -14.71
CA TRP A 105 -3.57 8.28 -13.56
C TRP A 105 -4.00 9.73 -13.32
N THR A 106 -5.24 10.06 -13.71
CA THR A 106 -5.76 11.44 -13.71
C THR A 106 -6.24 11.91 -12.33
N SER A 107 -6.61 11.00 -11.43
CA SER A 107 -7.10 11.35 -10.07
C SER A 107 -5.99 11.69 -9.07
N VAL A 108 -4.72 11.67 -9.50
CA VAL A 108 -3.55 11.90 -8.64
C VAL A 108 -3.62 13.21 -7.87
N ALA A 109 -4.10 14.30 -8.48
CA ALA A 109 -4.16 15.61 -7.84
C ALA A 109 -5.13 15.63 -6.64
N GLY A 110 -6.30 15.01 -6.81
CA GLY A 110 -7.31 14.90 -5.74
C GLY A 110 -6.81 14.07 -4.58
N HIS A 111 -6.21 12.90 -4.87
CA HIS A 111 -5.62 12.07 -3.84
C HIS A 111 -4.44 12.74 -3.15
N TRP A 112 -3.61 13.46 -3.89
CA TRP A 112 -2.47 14.15 -3.31
C TRP A 112 -2.88 15.17 -2.24
N ARG A 113 -3.99 15.89 -2.43
CA ARG A 113 -4.51 16.82 -1.41
C ARG A 113 -4.75 16.09 -0.08
N ALA A 114 -5.36 14.91 -0.12
CA ALA A 114 -5.56 14.09 1.08
C ALA A 114 -4.24 13.58 1.68
N TRP A 115 -3.27 13.19 0.85
CA TRP A 115 -1.92 12.85 1.31
C TRP A 115 -1.26 13.99 2.06
N SER A 116 -1.30 15.22 1.53
CA SER A 116 -0.78 16.40 2.21
C SER A 116 -1.44 16.63 3.56
N THR A 117 -2.77 16.49 3.66
CA THR A 117 -3.50 16.62 4.93
C THR A 117 -3.08 15.59 5.97
N HIS A 118 -2.78 14.35 5.55
CA HIS A 118 -2.42 13.26 6.46
C HIS A 118 -0.90 13.05 6.62
N MET A 119 -0.07 13.78 5.89
CA MET A 119 1.40 13.66 5.92
C MET A 119 1.99 13.71 7.33
N PRO A 120 1.52 14.58 8.25
CA PRO A 120 2.05 14.61 9.62
C PRO A 120 1.91 13.28 10.38
N LYS A 121 0.93 12.44 10.02
CA LYS A 121 0.75 11.11 10.63
C LYS A 121 1.84 10.11 10.21
N MET A 122 2.57 10.39 9.14
CA MET A 122 3.54 9.48 8.52
C MET A 122 4.99 9.95 8.70
N GLN A 123 5.19 11.23 9.04
CA GLN A 123 6.52 11.81 9.24
C GLN A 123 7.27 11.11 10.37
N GLY A 124 8.58 10.95 10.18
CA GLY A 124 9.48 10.28 11.11
C GLY A 124 9.59 8.76 10.92
N TRP A 125 8.46 8.07 10.69
CA TRP A 125 8.43 6.59 10.68
C TRP A 125 8.15 5.96 9.30
N VAL A 126 7.70 6.75 8.31
CA VAL A 126 7.51 6.28 6.93
C VAL A 126 8.56 6.90 6.00
N ARG A 127 9.07 6.08 5.09
CA ARG A 127 9.91 6.50 3.95
C ARG A 127 9.34 5.95 2.64
N SER A 128 9.72 6.53 1.51
CA SER A 128 9.28 6.08 0.19
C SER A 128 10.44 5.92 -0.77
N MET A 129 10.35 4.94 -1.65
CA MET A 129 11.38 4.64 -2.65
C MET A 129 11.33 5.51 -3.90
N ALA A 130 10.22 6.22 -4.16
CA ALA A 130 10.05 6.97 -5.42
C ALA A 130 9.05 8.12 -5.34
N GLY A 131 9.14 9.02 -6.32
CA GLY A 131 8.14 10.03 -6.65
C GLY A 131 7.90 11.09 -5.57
N ARG A 132 6.72 11.69 -5.61
CA ARG A 132 6.31 12.79 -4.72
C ARG A 132 6.26 12.37 -3.25
N THR A 133 5.92 11.10 -2.98
CA THR A 133 5.97 10.57 -1.61
C THR A 133 7.40 10.50 -1.10
N GLN A 134 8.40 10.15 -1.92
CA GLN A 134 9.81 10.21 -1.53
C GLN A 134 10.26 11.64 -1.25
N GLU A 135 9.86 12.61 -2.08
CA GLU A 135 10.22 14.02 -1.88
C GLU A 135 9.77 14.55 -0.51
N HIS A 136 8.63 14.08 0.01
CA HIS A 136 8.01 14.61 1.23
C HIS A 136 8.30 13.77 2.48
N LEU A 137 8.46 12.45 2.33
CA LEU A 137 8.73 11.55 3.45
C LEU A 137 10.21 11.21 3.58
N GLY A 138 11.01 11.48 2.55
CA GLY A 138 12.40 11.05 2.44
C GLY A 138 12.55 9.65 1.86
N LYS A 139 13.73 9.40 1.29
CA LYS A 139 14.17 8.07 0.85
C LYS A 139 14.65 7.26 2.06
N PRO A 140 14.36 5.96 2.18
CA PRO A 140 14.98 5.15 3.23
C PRO A 140 16.50 5.08 3.03
N THR A 141 17.24 5.23 4.12
CA THR A 141 18.69 5.01 4.14
C THR A 141 19.03 3.88 5.10
N LEU A 142 20.24 3.34 5.01
CA LEU A 142 20.68 2.29 5.92
C LEU A 142 20.72 2.81 7.36
N GLU A 143 21.19 4.04 7.57
CA GLU A 143 21.24 4.68 8.88
C GLU A 143 19.84 4.76 9.50
N TRP A 144 18.85 5.27 8.76
CA TRP A 144 17.48 5.37 9.23
C TRP A 144 16.85 4.01 9.59
N LEU A 145 17.22 2.95 8.86
CA LEU A 145 16.75 1.59 9.14
C LEU A 145 17.36 1.02 10.43
N LEU A 146 18.62 1.32 10.69
CA LEU A 146 19.38 0.78 11.82
C LEU A 146 19.24 1.62 13.10
N GLU A 147 18.81 2.88 13.01
CA GLU A 147 18.56 3.74 14.18
C GLU A 147 17.71 3.04 15.26
N GLY A 148 18.23 2.93 16.48
CA GLY A 148 17.50 2.37 17.62
C GLY A 148 17.31 0.86 17.61
N VAL A 149 17.90 0.13 16.65
CA VAL A 149 18.15 -1.32 16.79
C VAL A 149 19.34 -1.44 17.74
N LYS A 150 19.08 -1.61 19.04
CA LYS A 150 20.15 -1.99 19.98
C LYS A 150 20.49 -3.45 19.73
N GLU A 151 21.79 -3.74 19.61
CA GLU A 151 22.33 -5.10 19.56
C GLU A 151 21.94 -5.93 20.79
#